data_AF-A0A2J7ZN35-F1
#
_entry.id   AF-A0A2J7ZN35-F1
#
_cell.length_a   1.000
_cell.length_b   1.000
_cell.length_c   1.000
_cell.angle_alpha   90.00
_cell.angle_beta   90.00
_cell.angle_gamma   90.00
#
_symmetry.space_group_name_H-M   'P 1'
#
loop_
_entity.id
_entity.type
_entity.pdbx_description
1 polymer ?
#
loop_
_entity_poly.entity_id
_entity_poly.type
_entity_poly.pdbx_seq_one_letter_code
_entity_poly.pdbx_strand_id
1 'polypeptide(L)'
;MRDKARQEREEAGILSAELLGWLPRGACLVNAARGQHLDEAALLVALDEGRLAGAVLDVLATEPLPPDSPLWAHPAVRITPHVSSITDVPNGAAQIADNYRRLLAGRPLVNVADRSAGY
;
A
#
# COMPACT_ATOMS: atom_id res chain seq x y z
N MET A 1 -11.64 -8.94 -21.42
CA MET A 1 -11.39 -9.22 -20.00
C MET A 1 -9.90 -8.98 -19.78
N ARG A 2 -9.51 -7.97 -18.99
CA ARG A 2 -8.08 -7.68 -18.73
C ARG A 2 -7.65 -8.45 -17.48
N ASP A 3 -6.44 -9.00 -17.55
CA ASP A 3 -5.87 -9.93 -16.57
C ASP A 3 -5.51 -9.22 -15.26
N LYS A 4 -5.90 -9.78 -14.11
CA LYS A 4 -5.54 -9.26 -12.77
C LYS A 4 -4.02 -9.13 -12.58
N ALA A 5 -3.26 -10.05 -13.20
CA ALA A 5 -1.81 -10.06 -13.24
C ALA A 5 -1.16 -8.96 -14.10
N ARG A 6 -1.95 -8.20 -14.88
CA ARG A 6 -1.45 -7.10 -15.73
C ARG A 6 -1.48 -5.75 -15.02
N GLN A 7 -2.40 -5.56 -14.07
CA GLN A 7 -2.55 -4.31 -13.30
C GLN A 7 -1.62 -4.27 -12.08
N GLU A 8 -1.41 -5.41 -11.39
CA GLU A 8 -0.35 -5.57 -10.37
C GLU A 8 1.05 -5.24 -10.92
N ARG A 9 1.23 -5.23 -12.25
CA ARG A 9 2.46 -4.82 -12.95
C ARG A 9 2.54 -3.32 -13.26
N GLU A 10 1.43 -2.58 -13.28
CA GLU A 10 1.43 -1.15 -13.62
C GLU A 10 1.79 -0.26 -12.41
N GLU A 11 1.50 -0.69 -11.18
CA GLU A 11 1.81 0.07 -9.96
C GLU A 11 3.00 -0.51 -9.16
N ALA A 12 3.49 -1.69 -9.53
CA ALA A 12 4.67 -2.28 -8.90
C ALA A 12 5.88 -1.37 -9.07
N GLY A 13 6.46 -0.94 -7.96
CA GLY A 13 7.59 -0.03 -7.94
C GLY A 13 7.29 1.37 -8.45
N ILE A 14 6.03 1.83 -8.40
CA ILE A 14 5.71 3.23 -8.77
C ILE A 14 6.54 4.23 -7.95
N LEU A 15 6.77 3.95 -6.67
CA LEU A 15 7.73 4.66 -5.82
C LEU A 15 9.15 4.13 -6.10
N SER A 16 9.61 4.35 -7.33
CA SER A 16 10.94 3.96 -7.83
C SER A 16 12.02 4.96 -7.44
N ALA A 17 13.29 4.60 -7.67
CA ALA A 17 14.42 5.52 -7.53
C ALA A 17 14.23 6.84 -8.32
N GLU A 18 13.65 6.76 -9.53
CA GLU A 18 13.37 7.94 -10.35
C GLU A 18 12.34 8.86 -9.67
N LEU A 19 11.20 8.32 -9.24
CA LEU A 19 10.15 9.11 -8.61
C LEU A 19 10.61 9.69 -7.26
N LEU A 20 11.33 8.91 -6.45
CA LEU A 20 11.93 9.39 -5.21
C LEU A 20 12.96 10.50 -5.47
N GLY A 21 13.70 10.42 -6.58
CA GLY A 21 14.66 11.43 -7.01
C GLY A 21 14.05 12.78 -7.40
N TRP A 22 12.76 12.81 -7.75
CA TRP A 22 12.03 14.05 -8.05
C TRP A 22 11.60 14.82 -6.79
N LEU A 23 11.60 14.15 -5.64
CA LEU A 23 11.25 14.79 -4.38
C LEU A 23 12.31 15.83 -3.96
N PRO A 24 11.90 16.92 -3.28
CA PRO A 24 12.85 17.83 -2.68
C PRO A 24 13.69 17.11 -1.63
N ARG A 25 14.95 17.54 -1.46
CA ARG A 25 15.82 17.01 -0.39
C ARG A 25 15.17 17.25 0.98
N GLY A 26 15.19 16.22 1.82
CA GLY A 26 14.59 16.24 3.15
C GLY A 26 13.10 15.90 3.18
N ALA A 27 12.50 15.44 2.08
CA ALA A 27 11.12 14.96 2.08
C ALA A 27 10.95 13.70 2.96
N CYS A 28 9.72 13.40 3.38
CA CYS A 28 9.40 12.17 4.10
C CYS A 28 8.43 11.31 3.30
N LEU A 29 8.58 9.99 3.40
CA LEU A 29 7.66 9.03 2.80
C LEU A 29 6.73 8.42 3.87
N VAL A 30 5.45 8.29 3.57
CA VAL A 30 4.51 7.47 4.35
C VAL A 30 3.83 6.51 3.38
N ASN A 31 3.99 5.20 3.58
CA ASN A 31 3.32 4.19 2.77
C ASN A 31 2.39 3.31 3.64
N ALA A 32 1.09 3.45 3.39
CA ALA A 32 0.02 2.64 3.97
C ALA A 32 -0.89 2.03 2.89
N ALA A 33 -0.42 2.02 1.63
CA ALA A 33 -1.16 1.50 0.49
C ALA A 33 -0.87 0.01 0.29
N ARG A 34 0.13 -0.33 -0.54
CA ARG A 34 0.63 -1.69 -0.72
C ARG A 34 2.16 -1.69 -0.73
N GLY A 35 2.76 -2.76 -0.23
CA GLY A 35 4.22 -2.90 -0.20
C GLY A 35 4.85 -2.91 -1.60
N GLN A 36 4.16 -3.53 -2.57
CA GLN A 36 4.63 -3.64 -3.94
C GLN A 36 4.76 -2.29 -4.66
N HIS A 37 4.15 -1.22 -4.13
CA HIS A 37 4.31 0.13 -4.69
C HIS A 37 5.73 0.68 -4.51
N LEU A 38 6.48 0.16 -3.54
CA LEU A 38 7.78 0.69 -3.14
C LEU A 38 8.93 -0.19 -3.60
N ASP A 39 9.92 0.42 -4.26
CA ASP A 39 11.25 -0.15 -4.36
C ASP A 39 12.01 0.10 -3.04
N GLU A 40 12.04 -0.92 -2.18
CA GLU A 40 12.65 -0.84 -0.85
C GLU A 40 14.17 -0.58 -0.91
N ALA A 41 14.86 -1.03 -1.98
CA ALA A 41 16.28 -0.75 -2.17
C ALA A 41 16.50 0.72 -2.55
N ALA A 42 15.66 1.25 -3.46
CA ALA A 42 15.69 2.67 -3.81
C ALA A 42 15.37 3.57 -2.61
N LEU A 43 14.45 3.14 -1.72
CA LEU A 43 14.17 3.85 -0.47
C LEU A 43 15.43 3.99 0.39
N LEU A 44 16.15 2.90 0.63
CA LEU A 44 17.35 2.91 1.47
C LEU A 44 18.40 3.88 0.91
N VAL A 45 18.67 3.81 -0.41
CA VAL A 45 19.58 4.75 -1.07
C VAL A 45 19.13 6.20 -0.90
N ALA A 46 17.83 6.49 -1.11
CA ALA A 46 17.31 7.84 -0.97
C ALA A 46 17.42 8.38 0.47
N LEU A 47 17.30 7.51 1.48
CA LEU A 47 17.50 7.89 2.88
C LEU A 47 18.97 8.14 3.19
N ASP A 48 19.86 7.25 2.75
CA ASP A 48 21.31 7.37 2.97
C ASP A 48 21.90 8.63 2.32
N GLU A 49 21.40 9.01 1.14
CA GLU A 49 21.80 10.24 0.44
C GLU A 49 21.17 11.53 0.99
N GLY A 50 20.32 11.42 2.02
CA GLY A 50 19.54 12.53 2.59
C GLY A 50 18.55 13.14 1.60
N ARG A 51 18.17 12.41 0.55
CA ARG A 51 17.05 12.80 -0.32
C ARG A 51 15.76 12.76 0.48
N LEU A 52 15.58 11.67 1.23
CA LEU A 52 14.51 11.54 2.21
C LEU A 52 15.07 11.73 3.62
N ALA A 53 14.34 12.47 4.46
CA ALA A 53 14.64 12.62 5.87
C ALA A 53 14.13 11.43 6.70
N GLY A 54 13.18 10.65 6.18
CA GLY A 54 12.64 9.48 6.85
C GLY A 54 11.49 8.81 6.11
N ALA A 55 11.13 7.61 6.56
CA ALA A 55 10.00 6.85 6.04
C ALA A 55 9.20 6.17 7.15
N VAL A 56 7.87 6.19 7.01
CA VAL A 56 6.94 5.38 7.80
C VAL A 56 6.27 4.37 6.87
N LEU A 57 6.45 3.08 7.15
CA LEU A 57 6.00 1.98 6.32
C LEU A 57 5.04 1.10 7.13
N ASP A 58 3.76 1.06 6.74
CA ASP A 58 2.79 0.13 7.31
C ASP A 58 2.65 -1.16 6.49
N VAL A 59 3.06 -1.11 5.23
CA VAL A 59 2.94 -2.20 4.25
C VAL A 59 4.29 -2.44 3.60
N LEU A 60 4.63 -3.71 3.35
CA LEU A 60 5.95 -4.13 2.88
C LEU A 60 5.83 -5.16 1.76
N ALA A 61 6.84 -5.27 0.89
CA ALA A 61 6.75 -6.15 -0.27
C ALA A 61 6.59 -7.62 0.14
N THR A 62 7.19 -8.00 1.26
CA THR A 62 7.00 -9.30 1.92
C THR A 62 6.52 -9.08 3.35
N GLU A 63 5.42 -9.75 3.71
CA GLU A 63 4.80 -9.65 5.04
C GLU A 63 4.62 -11.06 5.66
N PRO A 64 5.05 -11.29 6.91
CA PRO A 64 5.79 -10.36 7.77
C PRO A 64 7.18 -10.04 7.21
N LEU A 65 7.73 -8.87 7.56
CA LEU A 65 9.08 -8.49 7.12
C LEU A 65 10.10 -9.52 7.60
N PRO A 66 10.94 -10.08 6.71
CA PRO A 66 12.03 -10.95 7.11
C PRO A 66 12.90 -10.30 8.20
N PRO A 67 13.32 -11.06 9.22
CA PRO A 67 14.07 -10.52 10.35
C PRO A 67 15.47 -9.99 9.97
N ASP A 68 16.01 -10.44 8.84
CA ASP A 68 17.28 -10.01 8.27
C ASP A 68 17.13 -8.79 7.33
N SER A 69 15.93 -8.25 7.16
CA SER A 69 15.71 -7.07 6.34
C SER A 69 16.45 -5.85 6.90
N PRO A 70 17.20 -5.10 6.06
CA PRO A 70 17.91 -3.89 6.48
C PRO A 70 16.95 -2.76 6.94
N LEU A 71 15.67 -2.80 6.52
CA LEU A 71 14.67 -1.82 6.94
C LEU A 71 14.44 -1.83 8.46
N TRP A 72 14.66 -2.95 9.15
CA TRP A 72 14.58 -3.01 10.61
C TRP A 72 15.65 -2.17 11.31
N ALA A 73 16.85 -2.12 10.74
CA ALA A 73 18.01 -1.47 11.35
C ALA A 73 18.16 0.00 10.92
N HIS A 74 17.52 0.42 9.82
CA HIS A 74 17.71 1.76 9.28
C HIS A 74 17.12 2.83 10.22
N PRO A 75 17.92 3.80 10.73
CA PRO A 75 17.51 4.70 11.80
C PRO A 75 16.39 5.68 11.41
N ALA A 76 16.26 5.98 10.12
CA ALA A 76 15.22 6.87 9.59
C ALA A 76 13.95 6.14 9.13
N VAL A 77 13.85 4.82 9.35
CA VAL A 77 12.69 4.00 8.99
C VAL A 77 11.87 3.68 10.25
N ARG A 78 10.54 3.77 10.12
CA ARG A 78 9.59 3.34 11.14
C ARG A 78 8.58 2.38 10.50
N ILE A 79 8.44 1.21 11.09
CA ILE A 79 7.55 0.16 10.57
C ILE A 79 6.37 -0.04 11.52
N THR A 80 5.17 -0.11 10.97
CA THR A 80 3.97 -0.62 11.65
C THR A 80 3.49 -1.89 10.93
N PRO A 81 2.98 -2.90 11.66
CA PRO A 81 2.73 -4.22 11.08
C PRO A 81 1.38 -4.32 10.37
N HIS A 82 1.15 -3.53 9.32
CA HIS A 82 -0.09 -3.52 8.52
C HIS A 82 -1.35 -3.27 9.36
N VAL A 83 -1.33 -2.16 10.11
CA VAL A 83 -2.37 -1.78 11.07
C VAL A 83 -2.85 -0.34 10.92
N SER A 84 -2.46 0.37 9.86
CA SER A 84 -2.88 1.76 9.60
C SER A 84 -4.39 1.91 9.48
N SER A 85 -5.08 0.88 8.98
CA SER A 85 -6.54 0.85 8.86
C SER A 85 -7.07 -0.57 9.04
N ILE A 86 -7.38 -0.92 10.28
CA ILE A 86 -8.06 -2.19 10.60
C ILE A 86 -9.56 -2.03 10.35
N THR A 87 -10.16 -3.00 9.68
CA THR A 87 -11.61 -3.03 9.45
C THR A 87 -12.38 -3.03 10.77
N ASP A 88 -13.24 -2.03 10.96
CA ASP A 88 -14.23 -2.04 12.03
C ASP A 88 -15.32 -3.08 11.72
N VAL A 89 -15.32 -4.17 12.48
CA VAL A 89 -16.19 -5.33 12.23
C VAL A 89 -17.68 -4.96 12.23
N PRO A 90 -18.22 -4.20 13.19
CA PRO A 90 -19.63 -3.78 13.17
C PRO A 90 -20.00 -3.02 11.90
N ASN A 91 -19.22 -2.02 11.49
CA ASN A 91 -19.49 -1.24 10.29
C ASN A 91 -19.33 -2.08 9.00
N GLY A 92 -18.33 -2.96 8.94
CA GLY A 92 -18.16 -3.90 7.82
C GLY A 92 -19.34 -4.86 7.67
N ALA A 93 -19.80 -5.45 8.78
CA ALA A 93 -20.97 -6.32 8.80
C ALA A 93 -22.25 -5.60 8.37
N ALA A 94 -22.43 -4.34 8.81
CA ALA A 94 -23.57 -3.52 8.40
C ALA A 94 -23.60 -3.27 6.88
N GLN A 95 -22.45 -2.97 6.27
CA GLN A 95 -22.33 -2.79 4.82
C GLN A 95 -22.64 -4.06 4.02
N ILE A 96 -22.13 -5.21 4.47
CA ILE A 96 -22.43 -6.51 3.87
C ILE A 96 -23.94 -6.80 3.95
N ALA A 97 -24.54 -6.59 5.12
CA ALA A 97 -25.96 -6.82 5.32
C ALA A 97 -26.83 -5.89 4.46
N ASP A 98 -26.45 -4.63 4.26
CA ASP A 98 -27.17 -3.71 3.37
C ASP A 98 -27.10 -4.19 1.91
N ASN A 99 -25.90 -4.53 1.43
CA ASN A 99 -25.73 -5.06 0.07
C ASN A 99 -26.49 -6.38 -0.15
N TYR A 100 -26.55 -7.26 0.85
CA TYR A 100 -27.35 -8.47 0.78
C TYR A 100 -28.86 -8.17 0.64
N ARG A 101 -29.38 -7.21 1.42
CA ARG A 101 -30.79 -6.78 1.31
C ARG A 101 -31.08 -6.11 -0.03
N ARG A 102 -30.15 -5.34 -0.58
CA ARG A 102 -30.27 -4.74 -1.93
C ARG A 102 -30.35 -5.82 -3.00
N LEU A 103 -29.48 -6.81 -2.92
CA LEU A 103 -29.45 -7.95 -3.84
C LEU A 103 -30.81 -8.67 -3.87
N LEU A 104 -31.36 -9.03 -2.70
CA LEU A 104 -32.65 -9.70 -2.59
C LEU A 104 -33.81 -8.87 -3.15
N ALA A 105 -33.73 -7.54 -3.04
CA ALA A 105 -34.73 -6.60 -3.54
C ALA A 105 -34.53 -6.20 -5.02
N GLY A 106 -33.54 -6.78 -5.73
CA GLY A 106 -33.22 -6.38 -7.10
C GLY A 106 -32.71 -4.94 -7.24
N ARG A 107 -32.19 -4.35 -6.16
CA ARG A 107 -31.64 -2.99 -6.15
C ARG A 107 -30.14 -3.00 -6.44
N PRO A 108 -29.58 -1.91 -7.02
CA PRO A 108 -28.14 -1.79 -7.21
C PRO A 108 -27.37 -1.91 -5.89
N LEU A 109 -26.28 -2.67 -5.94
CA LEU A 109 -25.29 -2.77 -4.87
C LEU A 109 -24.50 -1.45 -4.75
N VAL A 110 -23.94 -1.19 -3.58
CA VAL A 110 -23.01 -0.07 -3.34
C VAL A 110 -21.57 -0.57 -3.32
N ASN A 111 -20.63 0.29 -3.73
CA ASN A 111 -19.19 0.04 -3.74
C ASN A 111 -18.80 -1.21 -4.57
N VAL A 112 -19.38 -1.34 -5.76
CA VAL A 112 -19.06 -2.45 -6.67
C VAL A 112 -17.69 -2.22 -7.30
N ALA A 113 -16.75 -3.12 -7.04
CA ALA A 113 -15.42 -3.11 -7.65
C ALA A 113 -15.49 -3.34 -9.17
N ASP A 114 -14.72 -2.58 -9.94
CA ASP A 114 -14.54 -2.80 -11.37
C ASP A 114 -13.43 -3.85 -11.58
N ARG A 115 -13.85 -5.07 -11.88
CA ARG A 115 -12.94 -6.19 -12.12
C ARG A 115 -11.99 -5.97 -13.30
N SER A 116 -12.34 -5.09 -14.23
CA SER A 116 -11.50 -4.77 -15.39
C SER A 116 -10.43 -3.73 -15.08
N ALA A 117 -10.71 -2.82 -14.14
CA ALA A 117 -9.77 -1.85 -13.60
C ALA A 117 -8.90 -2.42 -12.48
N GLY A 118 -9.40 -3.45 -11.77
CA GLY A 118 -8.69 -4.13 -10.69
C GLY A 118 -8.95 -3.57 -9.29
N TYR A 119 -9.87 -2.61 -9.13
CA TYR A 119 -10.28 -1.99 -7.87
C TYR A 119 -11.76 -1.63 -7.84
#